data_AF-A0A972E6R3-F1
#
_entry.id   AF-A0A972E6R3-F1
#
_cell.length_a   1.000
_cell.length_b   1.000
_cell.length_c   1.000
_cell.angle_alpha   90.00
_cell.angle_beta   90.00
_cell.angle_gamma   90.00
#
_symmetry.space_group_name_H-M   'P 1'
#
loop_
_entity.id
_entity.type
_entity.pdbx_description
1 polymer ?
#
loop_
_entity_poly.entity_id
_entity_poly.type
_entity_poly.pdbx_seq_one_letter_code
_entity_poly.pdbx_strand_id
1 'polypeptide(L)'
;MVLLDIVESGFQAAFMAPTAILAQQHYRNIVDDFTSLGIQTRLLISNLPNKEKERIKEEIRSGEAQLVIGTHALIQEDVGFQRLGFALVDEQHRFGVKQRESLKSKGEEVDTLIMSATPIPRTLALAVYGDLDVETIDEIPPGRKVVRTIYMHDSKKGEVYEIVKQEIALGNQAFIVFPIIDEAESENSPASDLKAATKMFEVLSKGPFKGIPLGLLHGRLKEEEKDAVMGKFVSGELKVLVATTVIEVGIDVPAATVMVIENPERFGLAQLHQLRGRVGRSERKSFCFLITQDTSEASEKRLKYFSGCNDGFQLAEYDLQTRGPGDFLGVRQHGMPQFEFGDMVEDANLLYQSREDAQELLSGDVKLDKTPRLREFLIHEYAEKIDRIQIG
;
A
#
# COMPACT_ATOMS: atom_id res chain seq x y z
N MET A 1 -6.47 -9.62 17.51
CA MET A 1 -5.90 -9.81 18.86
C MET A 1 -5.38 -8.50 19.40
N VAL A 2 -4.34 -7.88 18.81
CA VAL A 2 -3.79 -6.59 19.29
C VAL A 2 -4.86 -5.54 19.62
N LEU A 3 -5.81 -5.29 18.71
CA LEU A 3 -6.91 -4.33 18.96
C LEU A 3 -7.79 -4.71 20.17
N LEU A 4 -8.00 -5.99 20.42
CA LEU A 4 -8.77 -6.47 21.58
C LEU A 4 -7.98 -6.27 22.87
N ASP A 5 -6.68 -6.61 22.87
CA ASP A 5 -5.81 -6.51 24.05
C ASP A 5 -5.70 -5.06 24.55
N ILE A 6 -5.64 -4.10 23.62
CA ILE A 6 -5.63 -2.66 23.92
C ILE A 6 -6.96 -2.21 24.53
N VAL A 7 -8.09 -2.63 23.93
CA VAL A 7 -9.42 -2.27 24.42
C VAL A 7 -9.69 -2.90 25.80
N GLU A 8 -9.27 -4.14 26.02
CA GLU A 8 -9.37 -4.84 27.31
C GLU A 8 -8.54 -4.12 28.39
N SER A 9 -7.39 -3.56 28.01
CA SER A 9 -6.54 -2.75 28.90
C SER A 9 -7.12 -1.36 29.23
N GLY A 10 -8.31 -1.04 28.71
CA GLY A 10 -9.02 0.22 28.99
C GLY A 10 -8.52 1.41 28.19
N PHE A 11 -7.86 1.17 27.06
CA PHE A 11 -7.43 2.20 26.10
C PHE A 11 -8.28 2.15 24.82
N GLN A 12 -8.30 3.26 24.09
CA GLN A 12 -8.88 3.35 22.75
C GLN A 12 -7.83 2.99 21.69
N ALA A 13 -8.30 2.46 20.57
CA ALA A 13 -7.49 2.17 19.40
C ALA A 13 -7.98 2.93 18.16
N ALA A 14 -7.05 3.37 17.33
CA ALA A 14 -7.32 3.99 16.04
C ALA A 14 -6.79 3.13 14.89
N PHE A 15 -7.60 2.93 13.85
CA PHE A 15 -7.21 2.28 12.60
C PHE A 15 -7.36 3.30 11.47
N MET A 16 -6.23 3.75 10.93
CA MET A 16 -6.20 4.67 9.80
C MET A 16 -5.96 3.91 8.47
N ALA A 17 -6.87 4.06 7.52
CA ALA A 17 -6.79 3.53 6.16
C ALA A 17 -6.71 4.68 5.13
N PRO A 18 -6.06 4.50 3.97
CA PRO A 18 -5.76 5.61 3.05
C PRO A 18 -6.99 6.10 2.27
N THR A 19 -8.06 5.32 2.18
CA THR A 19 -9.28 5.68 1.44
C THR A 19 -10.53 5.34 2.23
N ALA A 20 -11.64 6.02 1.92
CA ALA A 20 -12.91 5.79 2.60
C ALA A 20 -13.44 4.37 2.36
N ILE A 21 -13.22 3.80 1.16
CA ILE A 21 -13.65 2.43 0.88
C ILE A 21 -12.87 1.42 1.72
N LEU A 22 -11.56 1.59 1.90
CA LEU A 22 -10.79 0.69 2.76
C LEU A 22 -11.20 0.79 4.22
N ALA A 23 -11.39 2.02 4.71
CA ALA A 23 -11.91 2.23 6.06
C ALA A 23 -13.28 1.56 6.24
N GLN A 24 -14.17 1.67 5.25
CA GLN A 24 -15.47 0.98 5.26
C GLN A 24 -15.33 -0.55 5.21
N GLN A 25 -14.42 -1.07 4.40
CA GLN A 25 -14.16 -2.52 4.31
C GLN A 25 -13.66 -3.06 5.64
N HIS A 26 -12.65 -2.42 6.23
CA HIS A 26 -12.12 -2.78 7.55
C HIS A 26 -13.21 -2.68 8.64
N TYR A 27 -14.02 -1.62 8.62
CA TYR A 27 -15.14 -1.47 9.55
C TYR A 27 -16.16 -2.60 9.42
N ARG A 28 -16.60 -2.93 8.19
CA ARG A 28 -17.55 -4.03 7.97
C ARG A 28 -17.00 -5.38 8.40
N ASN A 29 -15.70 -5.62 8.21
CA ASN A 29 -15.07 -6.88 8.57
C ASN A 29 -14.94 -7.08 10.09
N ILE A 30 -14.98 -6.01 10.88
CA ILE A 30 -14.64 -6.04 12.31
C ILE A 30 -15.85 -5.74 13.20
N VAL A 31 -16.78 -4.89 12.74
CA VAL A 31 -17.84 -4.30 13.58
C VAL A 31 -18.74 -5.35 14.21
N ASP A 32 -19.14 -6.41 13.48
CA ASP A 32 -20.08 -7.41 14.00
C ASP A 32 -19.45 -8.24 15.13
N ASP A 33 -18.19 -8.64 14.95
CA ASP A 33 -17.42 -9.38 15.96
C ASP A 33 -17.20 -8.52 17.21
N PHE A 34 -16.80 -7.26 17.02
CA PHE A 34 -16.52 -6.34 18.13
C PHE A 34 -17.80 -5.95 18.88
N THR A 35 -18.90 -5.72 18.17
CA THR A 35 -20.20 -5.43 18.78
C THR A 35 -20.69 -6.61 19.63
N SER A 36 -20.44 -7.85 19.18
CA SER A 36 -20.77 -9.08 19.93
C SER A 36 -20.00 -9.19 21.25
N LEU A 37 -18.83 -8.55 21.34
CA LEU A 37 -18.00 -8.45 22.55
C LEU A 37 -18.32 -7.21 23.40
N GLY A 38 -19.31 -6.40 23.01
CA GLY A 38 -19.64 -5.14 23.70
C GLY A 38 -18.65 -4.00 23.41
N ILE A 39 -17.83 -4.14 22.38
CA ILE A 39 -16.86 -3.12 21.96
C ILE A 39 -17.51 -2.21 20.92
N GLN A 40 -17.69 -0.95 21.28
CA GLN A 40 -18.20 0.09 20.40
C GLN A 40 -17.13 0.50 19.38
N THR A 41 -17.39 0.13 18.13
CA THR A 41 -16.57 0.54 16.98
C THR A 41 -17.26 1.69 16.23
N ARG A 42 -16.51 2.70 15.79
CA ARG A 42 -17.02 3.81 14.96
C ARG A 42 -16.19 4.01 13.71
N LEU A 43 -16.87 4.43 12.64
CA LEU A 43 -16.26 4.76 11.36
C LEU A 43 -16.22 6.28 11.19
N LEU A 44 -15.04 6.88 11.06
CA LEU A 44 -14.87 8.32 10.80
C LEU A 44 -14.20 8.57 9.44
N ILE A 45 -14.99 8.96 8.46
CA ILE A 45 -14.54 9.23 7.08
C ILE A 45 -15.07 10.57 6.56
N SER A 46 -14.41 11.12 5.55
CA SER A 46 -14.67 12.48 5.02
C SER A 46 -16.05 12.67 4.41
N ASN A 47 -16.70 11.62 3.91
CA ASN A 47 -18.00 11.71 3.22
C ASN A 47 -19.23 11.54 4.15
N LEU A 48 -19.04 11.41 5.48
CA LEU A 48 -20.16 11.35 6.42
C LEU A 48 -20.87 12.71 6.57
N PRO A 49 -22.19 12.73 6.81
CA PRO A 49 -22.92 13.94 7.18
C PRO A 49 -22.32 14.61 8.41
N ASN A 50 -22.24 15.95 8.42
CA ASN A 50 -21.62 16.70 9.53
C ASN A 50 -22.22 16.37 10.89
N LYS A 51 -23.55 16.21 10.98
CA LYS A 51 -24.23 15.84 12.23
C LYS A 51 -23.72 14.49 12.78
N GLU A 52 -23.46 13.54 11.89
CA GLU A 52 -22.97 12.21 12.26
C GLU A 52 -21.49 12.27 12.69
N LYS A 53 -20.67 13.04 11.98
CA LYS A 53 -19.27 13.29 12.36
C LYS A 53 -19.15 13.89 13.76
N GLU A 54 -19.95 14.92 14.07
CA GLU A 54 -19.90 15.55 15.40
C GLU A 54 -20.30 14.59 16.50
N ARG A 55 -21.36 13.79 16.29
CA ARG A 55 -21.73 12.72 17.22
C ARG A 55 -20.59 11.72 17.45
N ILE A 56 -19.94 11.27 16.37
CA ILE A 56 -18.81 10.32 16.48
C ILE A 56 -17.65 10.97 17.23
N LYS A 57 -17.31 12.23 16.96
CA LYS A 57 -16.26 12.94 17.69
C LYS A 57 -16.55 13.06 19.18
N GLU A 58 -17.79 13.25 19.58
CA GLU A 58 -18.22 13.25 20.98
C GLU A 58 -18.06 11.87 21.64
N GLU A 59 -18.45 10.80 20.93
CA GLU A 59 -18.25 9.41 21.39
C GLU A 59 -16.76 9.07 21.53
N ILE A 60 -15.90 9.58 20.64
CA ILE A 60 -14.44 9.42 20.72
C ILE A 60 -13.88 10.15 21.95
N ARG A 61 -14.30 11.40 22.16
CA ARG A 61 -13.82 12.25 23.27
C ARG A 61 -14.29 11.78 24.64
N SER A 62 -15.47 11.19 24.71
CA SER A 62 -16.02 10.63 25.95
C SER A 62 -15.45 9.24 26.29
N GLY A 63 -14.79 8.58 25.33
CA GLY A 63 -14.28 7.21 25.47
C GLY A 63 -15.31 6.14 25.15
N GLU A 64 -16.53 6.51 24.76
CA GLU A 64 -17.58 5.55 24.38
C GLU A 64 -17.16 4.76 23.13
N ALA A 65 -16.49 5.39 22.17
CA ALA A 65 -15.92 4.71 21.01
C ALA A 65 -14.55 4.10 21.35
N GLN A 66 -14.52 2.80 21.63
CA GLN A 66 -13.30 2.06 22.00
C GLN A 66 -12.39 1.77 20.80
N LEU A 67 -12.97 1.53 19.62
CA LEU A 67 -12.24 1.38 18.35
C LEU A 67 -12.76 2.39 17.33
N VAL A 68 -11.85 3.14 16.70
CA VAL A 68 -12.19 4.09 15.65
C VAL A 68 -11.45 3.74 14.38
N ILE A 69 -12.19 3.43 13.32
CA ILE A 69 -11.67 3.14 11.99
C ILE A 69 -11.93 4.37 11.11
N GLY A 70 -10.97 4.83 10.34
CA GLY A 70 -11.15 6.06 9.57
C GLY A 70 -10.05 6.36 8.57
N THR A 71 -10.15 7.52 7.94
CA THR A 71 -9.14 8.04 7.01
C THR A 71 -8.31 9.14 7.68
N HIS A 72 -7.72 10.05 6.90
CA HIS A 72 -7.11 11.29 7.39
C HIS A 72 -8.05 12.14 8.26
N ALA A 73 -9.36 11.85 8.30
CA ALA A 73 -10.28 12.46 9.24
C ALA A 73 -9.88 12.24 10.71
N LEU A 74 -9.21 11.12 11.04
CA LEU A 74 -8.78 10.80 12.41
C LEU A 74 -7.71 11.75 12.95
N ILE A 75 -6.91 12.35 12.08
CA ILE A 75 -5.78 13.22 12.45
C ILE A 75 -6.14 14.72 12.45
N GLN A 76 -7.40 15.06 12.20
CA GLN A 76 -7.87 16.45 12.27
C GLN A 76 -7.78 16.99 13.70
N GLU A 77 -7.54 18.30 13.85
CA GLU A 77 -7.31 18.94 15.15
C GLU A 77 -8.49 18.79 16.12
N ASP A 78 -9.71 18.70 15.61
CA ASP A 78 -10.95 18.62 16.38
C ASP A 78 -11.31 17.21 16.88
N VAL A 79 -10.54 16.19 16.48
CA VAL A 79 -10.67 14.81 16.96
C VAL A 79 -9.77 14.61 18.17
N GLY A 80 -10.36 14.53 19.36
CA GLY A 80 -9.64 14.24 20.61
C GLY A 80 -10.08 12.91 21.19
N PHE A 81 -9.12 12.01 21.44
CA PHE A 81 -9.35 10.75 22.13
C PHE A 81 -9.31 10.97 23.65
N GLN A 82 -10.05 10.19 24.41
CA GLN A 82 -9.97 10.19 25.86
C GLN A 82 -8.65 9.55 26.33
N ARG A 83 -8.34 8.36 25.80
CA ARG A 83 -7.14 7.56 26.15
C ARG A 83 -6.70 6.72 24.96
N LEU A 84 -6.10 7.33 23.94
CA LEU A 84 -5.54 6.59 22.80
C LEU A 84 -4.28 5.84 23.26
N GLY A 85 -4.28 4.50 23.14
CA GLY A 85 -3.12 3.66 23.47
C GLY A 85 -2.50 2.98 22.25
N PHE A 86 -3.22 2.89 21.12
CA PHE A 86 -2.73 2.20 19.94
C PHE A 86 -3.21 2.83 18.63
N ALA A 87 -2.32 2.90 17.65
CA ALA A 87 -2.57 3.39 16.31
C ALA A 87 -2.09 2.38 15.26
N LEU A 88 -3.03 1.89 14.46
CA LEU A 88 -2.74 1.05 13.29
C LEU A 88 -2.85 1.90 12.02
N VAL A 89 -1.82 1.86 11.18
CA VAL A 89 -1.78 2.58 9.90
C VAL A 89 -1.58 1.57 8.76
N ASP A 90 -2.59 1.47 7.89
CA ASP A 90 -2.57 0.59 6.72
C ASP A 90 -2.06 1.34 5.47
N GLU A 91 -1.29 0.66 4.63
CA GLU A 91 -0.66 1.18 3.40
C GLU A 91 0.10 2.51 3.61
N GLN A 92 1.11 2.47 4.46
CA GLN A 92 1.82 3.66 4.97
C GLN A 92 2.34 4.65 3.92
N HIS A 93 2.67 4.20 2.71
CA HIS A 93 3.26 5.02 1.66
C HIS A 93 2.34 6.17 1.21
N ARG A 94 1.05 6.12 1.57
CA ARG A 94 0.08 7.20 1.34
C ARG A 94 0.07 8.27 2.42
N PHE A 95 0.68 8.01 3.57
CA PHE A 95 0.66 8.91 4.71
C PHE A 95 2.03 9.53 4.93
N GLY A 96 2.08 10.86 4.95
CA GLY A 96 3.32 11.59 5.21
C GLY A 96 3.79 11.41 6.66
N VAL A 97 5.09 11.63 6.91
CA VAL A 97 5.70 11.54 8.26
C VAL A 97 4.90 12.34 9.30
N LYS A 98 4.52 13.59 8.96
CA LYS A 98 3.74 14.49 9.81
C LYS A 98 2.36 13.95 10.21
N GLN A 99 1.74 13.15 9.34
CA GLN A 99 0.41 12.58 9.63
C GLN A 99 0.50 11.47 10.68
N ARG A 100 1.61 10.71 10.69
CA ARG A 100 1.90 9.69 11.71
C ARG A 100 2.18 10.33 13.06
N GLU A 101 3.00 11.37 13.08
CA GLU A 101 3.26 12.18 14.29
C GLU A 101 1.98 12.78 14.85
N SER A 102 1.08 13.27 13.98
CA SER A 102 -0.21 13.85 14.40
C SER A 102 -1.16 12.84 15.04
N LEU A 103 -1.02 11.55 14.75
CA LEU A 103 -1.80 10.49 15.40
C LEU A 103 -1.17 10.08 16.73
N LYS A 104 0.17 9.98 16.76
CA LYS A 104 0.93 9.72 18.00
C LYS A 104 0.70 10.82 19.04
N SER A 105 0.67 12.08 18.61
CA SER A 105 0.47 13.23 19.50
C SER A 105 -0.95 13.36 20.08
N LYS A 106 -1.89 12.50 19.67
CA LYS A 106 -3.25 12.44 20.25
C LYS A 106 -3.33 11.60 21.54
N GLY A 107 -2.25 10.93 21.93
CA GLY A 107 -2.07 10.29 23.22
C GLY A 107 -0.70 10.63 23.82
N GLU A 108 -0.47 10.24 25.08
CA GLU A 108 0.84 10.45 25.73
C GLU A 108 1.90 9.47 25.20
N GLU A 109 1.57 8.17 25.17
CA GLU A 109 2.42 7.10 24.63
C GLU A 109 1.56 6.17 23.78
N VAL A 110 1.60 6.34 22.46
CA VAL A 110 0.76 5.58 21.51
C VAL A 110 1.60 4.55 20.78
N ASP A 111 1.36 3.27 21.09
CA ASP A 111 1.94 2.16 20.34
C ASP A 111 1.46 2.22 18.89
N THR A 112 2.38 2.09 17.94
CA THR A 112 2.06 2.25 16.51
C THR A 112 2.44 1.02 15.72
N LEU A 113 1.44 0.42 15.05
CA LEU A 113 1.65 -0.65 14.09
C LEU A 113 1.46 -0.13 12.66
N ILE A 114 2.43 -0.39 11.81
CA ILE A 114 2.41 0.04 10.42
C ILE A 114 2.36 -1.18 9.52
N MET A 115 1.38 -1.22 8.61
CA MET A 115 1.20 -2.31 7.66
C MET A 115 1.45 -1.83 6.22
N SER A 116 2.02 -2.71 5.40
CA SER A 116 2.22 -2.47 3.98
C SER A 116 2.07 -3.79 3.22
N ALA A 117 1.34 -3.74 2.11
CA ALA A 117 1.28 -4.88 1.18
C ALA A 117 2.50 -4.94 0.26
N THR A 118 3.26 -3.85 0.14
CA THR A 118 4.48 -3.81 -0.66
C THR A 118 5.56 -4.63 0.03
N PRO A 119 6.07 -5.71 -0.59
CA PRO A 119 7.24 -6.40 -0.08
C PRO A 119 8.43 -5.44 -0.25
N ILE A 120 8.86 -4.83 0.86
CA ILE A 120 10.07 -4.02 0.88
C ILE A 120 11.24 -4.99 1.04
N PRO A 121 12.29 -4.90 0.20
CA PRO A 121 13.50 -5.68 0.39
C PRO A 121 13.99 -5.51 1.84
N ARG A 122 14.32 -6.60 2.52
CA ARG A 122 14.76 -6.53 3.93
C ARG A 122 15.97 -5.60 4.09
N THR A 123 16.87 -5.62 3.11
CA THR A 123 18.03 -4.72 3.00
C THR A 123 17.63 -3.25 3.02
N LEU A 124 16.64 -2.87 2.21
CA LEU A 124 16.11 -1.51 2.15
C LEU A 124 15.33 -1.12 3.41
N ALA A 125 14.55 -2.04 3.98
CA ALA A 125 13.78 -1.78 5.18
C ALA A 125 14.67 -1.40 6.37
N LEU A 126 15.83 -2.04 6.51
CA LEU A 126 16.82 -1.73 7.54
C LEU A 126 17.44 -0.34 7.37
N ALA A 127 17.76 0.04 6.14
CA ALA A 127 18.39 1.33 5.85
C ALA A 127 17.41 2.51 6.02
N VAL A 128 16.14 2.30 5.65
CA VAL A 128 15.12 3.35 5.57
C VAL A 128 14.26 3.46 6.83
N TYR A 129 14.01 2.33 7.48
CA TYR A 129 13.13 2.21 8.65
C TYR A 129 13.86 1.61 9.85
N GLY A 130 15.16 1.89 9.99
CA GLY A 130 15.98 1.35 11.07
C GLY A 130 15.50 1.67 12.49
N ASP A 131 14.56 2.61 12.63
CA ASP A 131 13.83 2.98 13.85
C ASP A 131 12.57 2.14 14.12
N LEU A 132 12.21 1.21 13.22
CA LEU A 132 11.04 0.35 13.34
C LEU A 132 11.45 -1.13 13.44
N ASP A 133 10.82 -1.85 14.37
CA ASP A 133 10.83 -3.30 14.34
C ASP A 133 9.98 -3.80 13.16
N VAL A 134 10.60 -4.60 12.29
CA VAL A 134 9.98 -5.09 11.06
C VAL A 134 9.71 -6.58 11.17
N GLU A 135 8.42 -6.93 11.21
CA GLU A 135 7.97 -8.31 11.13
C GLU A 135 7.44 -8.64 9.74
N THR A 136 7.76 -9.85 9.27
CA THR A 136 7.41 -10.31 7.92
C THR A 136 6.44 -11.47 7.98
N ILE A 137 5.33 -11.36 7.23
CA ILE A 137 4.38 -12.45 7.03
C ILE A 137 4.52 -12.92 5.58
N ASP A 138 5.08 -14.12 5.39
CA ASP A 138 5.35 -14.73 4.08
C ASP A 138 4.43 -15.91 3.72
N GLU A 139 3.57 -16.32 4.67
CA GLU A 139 2.61 -17.41 4.46
C GLU A 139 1.36 -16.97 3.70
N ILE A 140 0.85 -17.88 2.85
CA ILE A 140 -0.39 -17.67 2.11
C ILE A 140 -1.57 -18.09 3.00
N PRO A 141 -2.62 -17.25 3.15
CA PRO A 141 -3.81 -17.63 3.89
C PRO A 141 -4.48 -18.92 3.34
N PRO A 142 -5.04 -19.77 4.21
CA PRO A 142 -5.69 -21.00 3.80
C PRO A 142 -6.84 -20.75 2.82
N GLY A 143 -6.97 -21.60 1.80
CA GLY A 143 -8.00 -21.49 0.76
C GLY A 143 -7.62 -20.65 -0.47
N ARG A 144 -6.50 -19.91 -0.42
CA ARG A 144 -6.05 -19.10 -1.55
C ARG A 144 -5.34 -19.96 -2.61
N LYS A 145 -5.81 -19.90 -3.86
CA LYS A 145 -5.15 -20.56 -4.99
C LYS A 145 -4.11 -19.63 -5.63
N VAL A 146 -3.00 -20.23 -6.04
CA VAL A 146 -1.93 -19.53 -6.76
C VAL A 146 -2.49 -18.96 -8.08
N VAL A 147 -2.22 -17.67 -8.33
CA VAL A 147 -2.61 -16.99 -9.56
C VAL A 147 -1.71 -17.48 -10.69
N ARG A 148 -2.29 -18.03 -11.76
CA ARG A 148 -1.52 -18.48 -12.93
C ARG A 148 -1.06 -17.26 -13.72
N THR A 149 0.23 -16.99 -13.69
CA THR A 149 0.85 -15.85 -14.38
C THR A 149 1.38 -16.29 -15.74
N ILE A 150 1.01 -15.58 -16.80
CA ILE A 150 1.36 -15.90 -18.19
C ILE A 150 1.81 -14.62 -18.88
N TYR A 151 3.05 -14.58 -19.37
CA TYR A 151 3.51 -13.51 -20.24
C TYR A 151 3.30 -13.87 -21.71
N MET A 152 2.87 -12.89 -22.50
CA MET A 152 2.53 -13.04 -23.90
C MET A 152 2.95 -11.81 -24.70
N HIS A 153 3.30 -12.02 -25.96
CA HIS A 153 3.54 -10.93 -26.90
C HIS A 153 2.21 -10.28 -27.31
N ASP A 154 2.21 -8.96 -27.56
CA ASP A 154 1.03 -8.15 -27.93
C ASP A 154 0.27 -8.68 -29.17
N SER A 155 0.94 -9.40 -30.07
CA SER A 155 0.27 -10.07 -31.21
C SER A 155 -0.82 -11.07 -30.79
N LYS A 156 -0.77 -11.60 -29.56
CA LYS A 156 -1.78 -12.54 -29.02
C LYS A 156 -2.79 -11.89 -28.09
N LYS A 157 -2.81 -10.57 -27.99
CA LYS A 157 -3.71 -9.80 -27.13
C LYS A 157 -5.19 -10.10 -27.37
N GLY A 158 -5.57 -10.36 -28.62
CA GLY A 158 -6.95 -10.78 -28.96
C GLY A 158 -7.37 -12.05 -28.22
N GLU A 159 -6.48 -13.05 -28.10
CA GLU A 159 -6.75 -14.29 -27.37
C GLU A 159 -6.99 -14.02 -25.88
N VAL A 160 -6.18 -13.13 -25.28
CA VAL A 160 -6.35 -12.73 -23.87
C VAL A 160 -7.71 -12.06 -23.64
N TYR A 161 -8.12 -11.18 -24.54
CA TYR A 161 -9.42 -10.50 -24.43
C TYR A 161 -10.61 -11.44 -24.61
N GLU A 162 -10.49 -12.51 -25.41
CA GLU A 162 -11.51 -13.56 -25.45
C GLU A 162 -11.59 -14.33 -24.11
N ILE A 163 -10.45 -14.62 -23.48
CA ILE A 163 -10.43 -15.26 -22.15
C ILE A 163 -11.11 -14.36 -21.12
N VAL A 164 -10.82 -13.05 -21.13
CA VAL A 164 -11.48 -12.07 -20.25
C VAL A 164 -13.00 -12.09 -20.46
N LYS A 165 -13.46 -12.13 -21.71
CA LYS A 165 -14.90 -12.21 -22.02
C LYS A 165 -15.54 -13.51 -21.52
N GLN A 166 -14.86 -14.64 -21.63
CA GLN A 166 -15.34 -15.91 -21.10
C GLN A 166 -15.48 -15.86 -19.57
N GLU A 167 -14.50 -15.30 -18.87
CA GLU A 167 -14.55 -15.14 -17.42
C GLU A 167 -15.70 -14.20 -16.98
N ILE A 168 -15.92 -13.11 -17.72
CA ILE A 168 -17.06 -12.20 -17.48
C ILE A 168 -18.40 -12.92 -17.69
N ALA A 169 -18.50 -13.78 -18.71
CA ALA A 169 -19.70 -14.57 -18.97
C ALA A 169 -20.00 -15.57 -17.83
N LEU A 170 -18.97 -16.00 -17.08
CA LEU A 170 -19.11 -16.82 -15.87
C LEU A 170 -19.50 -15.98 -14.62
N GLY A 171 -19.70 -14.68 -14.77
CA GLY A 171 -20.04 -13.76 -13.69
C GLY A 171 -18.84 -13.21 -12.93
N ASN A 172 -17.61 -13.45 -13.41
CA ASN A 172 -16.40 -12.87 -12.83
C ASN A 172 -16.15 -11.44 -13.36
N GLN A 173 -15.13 -10.81 -12.81
CA GLN A 173 -14.69 -9.47 -13.17
C GLN A 173 -13.20 -9.46 -13.51
N ALA A 174 -12.77 -8.44 -14.24
CA ALA A 174 -11.40 -8.31 -14.69
C ALA A 174 -10.83 -6.91 -14.48
N PHE A 175 -9.54 -6.86 -14.17
CA PHE A 175 -8.74 -5.64 -14.20
C PHE A 175 -7.91 -5.60 -15.48
N ILE A 176 -7.83 -4.43 -16.10
CA ILE A 176 -6.93 -4.16 -17.22
C ILE A 176 -6.10 -2.92 -16.89
N VAL A 177 -4.79 -3.10 -16.72
CA VAL A 177 -3.88 -2.10 -16.18
C VAL A 177 -2.92 -1.63 -17.26
N PHE A 178 -2.78 -0.31 -17.38
CA PHE A 178 -1.85 0.35 -18.28
C PHE A 178 -0.82 1.16 -17.48
N PRO A 179 0.46 1.17 -17.88
CA PRO A 179 1.45 2.01 -17.25
C PRO A 179 1.17 3.46 -17.60
N ILE A 180 1.64 4.36 -16.73
CA ILE A 180 1.71 5.77 -17.06
C ILE A 180 2.73 5.93 -18.20
N ILE A 181 2.34 6.62 -19.28
CA ILE A 181 3.25 6.96 -20.37
C ILE A 181 3.78 8.35 -20.08
N ASP A 182 5.03 8.43 -19.63
CA ASP A 182 5.83 9.64 -19.73
C ASP A 182 6.30 9.75 -21.19
N GLU A 183 5.62 10.58 -21.98
CA GLU A 183 6.19 11.06 -23.24
C GLU A 183 7.24 12.13 -22.87
N ALA A 184 8.52 11.78 -23.00
CA ALA A 184 9.62 12.72 -22.84
C ALA A 184 9.52 13.87 -23.86
N GLU A 185 9.88 15.08 -23.41
CA GLU A 185 9.97 16.34 -24.16
C GLU A 185 8.70 17.17 -24.39
N SER A 186 7.96 17.44 -23.31
CA SER A 186 7.45 18.78 -23.06
C SER A 186 7.52 19.06 -21.56
N GLU A 187 8.64 19.64 -21.13
CA GLU A 187 8.76 20.26 -19.82
C GLU A 187 7.57 21.21 -19.62
N ASN A 188 6.76 20.94 -18.59
CA ASN A 188 5.56 21.66 -18.16
C ASN A 188 4.19 21.27 -18.76
N SER A 189 3.91 19.98 -18.98
CA SER A 189 2.51 19.55 -19.13
C SER A 189 2.19 18.17 -18.52
N PRO A 190 1.57 18.11 -17.33
CA PRO A 190 1.05 16.90 -16.70
C PRO A 190 -0.23 16.40 -17.42
N ALA A 191 -0.17 16.20 -18.74
CA ALA A 191 -1.31 15.95 -19.62
C ALA A 191 -1.35 14.52 -20.23
N SER A 192 -0.30 13.71 -20.02
CA SER A 192 -0.07 12.42 -20.69
C SER A 192 -0.86 11.23 -20.10
N ASP A 193 -0.92 11.06 -18.77
CA ASP A 193 -1.58 9.89 -18.12
C ASP A 193 -3.04 9.71 -18.52
N LEU A 194 -3.77 10.83 -18.62
CA LEU A 194 -5.19 10.84 -18.97
C LEU A 194 -5.41 10.35 -20.41
N LYS A 195 -4.53 10.70 -21.34
CA LYS A 195 -4.72 10.39 -22.77
C LYS A 195 -4.61 8.91 -23.04
N ALA A 196 -3.64 8.21 -22.43
CA ALA A 196 -3.42 6.79 -22.67
C ALA A 196 -4.57 5.93 -22.15
N ALA A 197 -4.93 6.08 -20.86
CA ALA A 197 -5.98 5.27 -20.24
C ALA A 197 -7.37 5.58 -20.81
N THR A 198 -7.67 6.85 -21.10
CA THR A 198 -8.97 7.25 -21.69
C THR A 198 -9.08 6.75 -23.14
N LYS A 199 -8.03 6.92 -23.95
CA LYS A 199 -8.01 6.41 -25.32
C LYS A 199 -8.18 4.89 -25.34
N MET A 200 -7.48 4.20 -24.44
CA MET A 200 -7.57 2.74 -24.40
C MET A 200 -8.92 2.28 -23.87
N PHE A 201 -9.49 2.94 -22.88
CA PHE A 201 -10.88 2.73 -22.45
C PHE A 201 -11.87 2.88 -23.61
N GLU A 202 -11.71 3.91 -24.45
CA GLU A 202 -12.55 4.08 -25.64
C GLU A 202 -12.36 2.94 -26.67
N VAL A 203 -11.11 2.55 -26.95
CA VAL A 203 -10.81 1.44 -27.86
C VAL A 203 -11.42 0.14 -27.35
N LEU A 204 -11.28 -0.14 -26.05
CA LEU A 204 -11.79 -1.33 -25.40
C LEU A 204 -13.32 -1.37 -25.38
N SER A 205 -13.96 -0.26 -25.02
CA SER A 205 -15.43 -0.14 -24.95
C SER A 205 -16.11 -0.15 -26.31
N LYS A 206 -15.47 0.39 -27.36
CA LYS A 206 -16.01 0.38 -28.73
C LYS A 206 -15.63 -0.89 -29.50
N GLY A 207 -14.57 -1.58 -29.10
CA GLY A 207 -14.01 -2.75 -29.76
C GLY A 207 -14.26 -4.06 -29.00
N PRO A 208 -13.22 -4.68 -28.41
CA PRO A 208 -13.27 -6.05 -27.90
C PRO A 208 -14.28 -6.27 -26.77
N PHE A 209 -14.58 -5.24 -25.97
CA PHE A 209 -15.52 -5.33 -24.85
C PHE A 209 -16.81 -4.54 -25.10
N LYS A 210 -17.19 -4.36 -26.38
CA LYS A 210 -18.45 -3.70 -26.74
C LYS A 210 -19.65 -4.39 -26.09
N GLY A 211 -20.45 -3.61 -25.36
CA GLY A 211 -21.63 -4.09 -24.63
C GLY A 211 -21.35 -4.63 -23.23
N ILE A 212 -20.08 -4.61 -22.78
CA ILE A 212 -19.71 -4.97 -21.41
C ILE A 212 -19.61 -3.69 -20.56
N PRO A 213 -20.13 -3.68 -19.32
CA PRO A 213 -19.96 -2.54 -18.42
C PRO A 213 -18.49 -2.34 -18.03
N LEU A 214 -17.89 -1.25 -18.52
CA LEU A 214 -16.49 -0.87 -18.29
C LEU A 214 -16.40 0.35 -17.37
N GLY A 215 -15.48 0.33 -16.42
CA GLY A 215 -15.07 1.50 -15.63
C GLY A 215 -13.67 1.98 -15.98
N LEU A 216 -13.41 3.27 -15.77
CA LEU A 216 -12.10 3.88 -15.91
C LEU A 216 -11.64 4.42 -14.56
N LEU A 217 -10.43 4.08 -14.14
CA LEU A 217 -9.82 4.58 -12.91
C LEU A 217 -8.40 5.09 -13.16
N HIS A 218 -8.15 6.36 -12.90
CA HIS A 218 -6.82 6.96 -13.09
C HIS A 218 -6.49 7.98 -12.00
N GLY A 219 -5.22 8.36 -11.89
CA GLY A 219 -4.72 9.23 -10.82
C GLY A 219 -5.41 10.59 -10.70
N ARG A 220 -5.85 11.16 -11.83
CA ARG A 220 -6.50 12.49 -11.87
C ARG A 220 -7.95 12.53 -11.41
N LEU A 221 -8.61 11.38 -11.24
CA LEU A 221 -9.94 11.36 -10.65
C LEU A 221 -9.84 11.87 -9.21
N LYS A 222 -10.82 12.67 -8.80
CA LYS A 222 -10.97 13.03 -7.38
C LYS A 222 -11.21 11.76 -6.57
N GLU A 223 -10.83 11.77 -5.30
CA GLU A 223 -11.04 10.60 -4.42
C GLU A 223 -12.50 10.14 -4.42
N GLU A 224 -13.45 11.07 -4.40
CA GLU A 224 -14.90 10.80 -4.46
C GLU A 224 -15.29 10.05 -5.76
N GLU A 225 -14.67 10.40 -6.89
CA GLU A 225 -14.92 9.76 -8.18
C GLU A 225 -14.27 8.38 -8.25
N LYS A 226 -13.04 8.24 -7.74
CA LYS A 226 -12.37 6.94 -7.59
C LYS A 226 -13.20 6.00 -6.75
N ASP A 227 -13.72 6.50 -5.62
CA ASP A 227 -14.55 5.73 -4.72
C ASP A 227 -15.87 5.32 -5.37
N ALA A 228 -16.51 6.23 -6.12
CA ALA A 228 -17.74 5.90 -6.86
C ALA A 228 -17.51 4.82 -7.93
N VAL A 229 -16.43 4.91 -8.70
CA VAL A 229 -16.09 3.89 -9.72
C VAL A 229 -15.76 2.55 -9.07
N MET A 230 -14.96 2.56 -8.00
CA MET A 230 -14.63 1.34 -7.26
C MET A 230 -15.86 0.71 -6.60
N GLY A 231 -16.78 1.50 -6.05
CA GLY A 231 -18.03 1.00 -5.48
C GLY A 231 -18.90 0.27 -6.53
N LYS A 232 -18.98 0.80 -7.75
CA LYS A 232 -19.66 0.13 -8.88
C LYS A 232 -18.94 -1.13 -9.34
N PHE A 233 -17.62 -1.17 -9.24
CA PHE A 233 -16.86 -2.38 -9.52
C PHE A 233 -17.07 -3.44 -8.43
N VAL A 234 -16.95 -3.10 -7.15
CA VAL A 234 -17.16 -4.03 -6.02
C VAL A 234 -18.58 -4.63 -6.02
N SER A 235 -19.60 -3.84 -6.36
CA SER A 235 -21.00 -4.29 -6.47
C SER A 235 -21.28 -5.15 -7.71
N GLY A 236 -20.33 -5.23 -8.66
CA GLY A 236 -20.46 -5.99 -9.88
C GLY A 236 -21.25 -5.31 -11.00
N GLU A 237 -21.65 -4.04 -10.83
CA GLU A 237 -22.23 -3.20 -11.89
C GLU A 237 -21.24 -3.02 -13.06
N LEU A 238 -19.95 -2.88 -12.75
CA LEU A 238 -18.86 -2.85 -13.72
C LEU A 238 -18.19 -4.23 -13.78
N LYS A 239 -18.01 -4.78 -14.98
CA LYS A 239 -17.38 -6.10 -15.18
C LYS A 239 -15.89 -5.99 -15.48
N VAL A 240 -15.47 -4.89 -16.07
CA VAL A 240 -14.05 -4.62 -16.38
C VAL A 240 -13.67 -3.26 -15.82
N LEU A 241 -12.60 -3.22 -15.04
CA LEU A 241 -11.99 -1.97 -14.60
C LEU A 241 -10.71 -1.72 -15.38
N VAL A 242 -10.72 -0.69 -16.21
CA VAL A 242 -9.53 -0.17 -16.89
C VAL A 242 -8.87 0.83 -15.96
N ALA A 243 -7.61 0.61 -15.61
CA ALA A 243 -6.92 1.49 -14.69
C ALA A 243 -5.47 1.79 -15.09
N THR A 244 -4.94 2.90 -14.58
CA THR A 244 -3.48 3.11 -14.54
C THR A 244 -2.88 2.48 -13.27
N THR A 245 -1.62 2.77 -12.94
CA THR A 245 -0.88 2.40 -11.71
C THR A 245 -1.61 2.68 -10.37
N VAL A 246 -2.85 3.18 -10.41
CA VAL A 246 -3.66 3.62 -9.27
C VAL A 246 -4.61 2.52 -8.76
N ILE A 247 -4.37 1.24 -9.09
CA ILE A 247 -4.96 0.12 -8.33
C ILE A 247 -4.18 -0.12 -7.01
N GLU A 248 -3.76 0.97 -6.37
CA GLU A 248 -3.18 1.01 -5.02
C GLU A 248 -4.28 0.92 -3.94
N VAL A 249 -5.55 0.96 -4.32
CA VAL A 249 -6.63 0.81 -3.34
C VAL A 249 -6.68 -0.65 -2.92
N GLY A 250 -6.33 -0.92 -1.65
CA GLY A 250 -6.34 -2.18 -0.88
C GLY A 250 -7.55 -3.13 -1.04
N ILE A 251 -8.54 -2.76 -1.87
CA ILE A 251 -9.91 -3.24 -1.85
C ILE A 251 -9.96 -4.70 -2.28
N ASP A 252 -10.74 -5.47 -1.54
CA ASP A 252 -11.06 -6.85 -1.90
C ASP A 252 -12.18 -6.91 -2.92
N VAL A 253 -11.93 -7.59 -4.04
CA VAL A 253 -12.96 -7.92 -5.03
C VAL A 253 -12.89 -9.43 -5.29
N PRO A 254 -13.61 -10.27 -4.52
CA PRO A 254 -13.54 -11.74 -4.65
C PRO A 254 -13.92 -12.26 -6.03
N ALA A 255 -14.77 -11.52 -6.75
CA ALA A 255 -15.20 -11.82 -8.11
C ALA A 255 -14.16 -11.46 -9.18
N ALA A 256 -13.11 -10.70 -8.85
CA ALA A 256 -12.04 -10.38 -9.78
C ALA A 256 -11.08 -11.57 -9.93
N THR A 257 -11.21 -12.29 -11.05
CA THR A 257 -10.41 -13.50 -11.34
C THR A 257 -9.33 -13.26 -12.39
N VAL A 258 -9.42 -12.18 -13.17
CA VAL A 258 -8.47 -11.89 -14.25
C VAL A 258 -7.80 -10.55 -14.05
N MET A 259 -6.47 -10.56 -14.07
CA MET A 259 -5.62 -9.37 -14.13
C MET A 259 -4.94 -9.35 -15.50
N VAL A 260 -5.08 -8.26 -16.25
CA VAL A 260 -4.34 -8.02 -17.49
C VAL A 260 -3.46 -6.80 -17.29
N ILE A 261 -2.15 -6.94 -17.45
CA ILE A 261 -1.18 -5.86 -17.32
C ILE A 261 -0.52 -5.69 -18.69
N GLU A 262 -0.72 -4.51 -19.28
CA GLU A 262 -0.14 -4.14 -20.56
C GLU A 262 1.18 -3.42 -20.34
N ASN A 263 2.16 -3.61 -21.23
CA ASN A 263 3.50 -3.05 -21.11
C ASN A 263 4.12 -3.22 -19.69
N PRO A 264 4.12 -4.46 -19.15
CA PRO A 264 4.53 -4.78 -17.78
C PRO A 264 5.99 -4.39 -17.48
N GLU A 265 6.84 -4.30 -18.50
CA GLU A 265 8.24 -3.90 -18.39
C GLU A 265 8.42 -2.51 -17.76
N ARG A 266 7.41 -1.64 -17.88
CA ARG A 266 7.42 -0.29 -17.31
C ARG A 266 7.16 -0.25 -15.80
N PHE A 267 6.66 -1.33 -15.20
CA PHE A 267 6.40 -1.43 -13.77
C PHE A 267 7.59 -2.03 -13.04
N GLY A 268 7.75 -1.73 -11.75
CA GLY A 268 8.60 -2.50 -10.83
C GLY A 268 8.04 -3.91 -10.59
N LEU A 269 8.87 -4.91 -10.29
CA LEU A 269 8.37 -6.27 -10.02
C LEU A 269 7.53 -6.32 -8.75
N ALA A 270 7.86 -5.50 -7.74
CA ALA A 270 7.05 -5.35 -6.54
C ALA A 270 5.65 -4.78 -6.85
N GLN A 271 5.55 -3.83 -7.80
CA GLN A 271 4.27 -3.30 -8.26
C GLN A 271 3.47 -4.37 -9.03
N LEU A 272 4.12 -5.13 -9.91
CA LEU A 272 3.48 -6.25 -10.61
C LEU A 272 2.97 -7.31 -9.62
N HIS A 273 3.71 -7.57 -8.53
CA HIS A 273 3.30 -8.49 -7.47
C HIS A 273 2.02 -8.00 -6.77
N GLN A 274 1.95 -6.72 -6.41
CA GLN A 274 0.75 -6.13 -5.81
C GLN A 274 -0.44 -6.20 -6.76
N LEU A 275 -0.26 -5.86 -8.04
CA LEU A 275 -1.30 -5.96 -9.05
C LEU A 275 -1.80 -7.41 -9.19
N ARG A 276 -0.89 -8.39 -9.28
CA ARG A 276 -1.24 -9.81 -9.26
C ARG A 276 -2.02 -10.20 -8.01
N GLY A 277 -1.66 -9.63 -6.85
CA GLY A 277 -2.33 -9.86 -5.57
C GLY A 277 -3.74 -9.28 -5.46
N ARG A 278 -4.18 -8.43 -6.40
CA ARG A 278 -5.56 -7.92 -6.49
C ARG A 278 -6.55 -8.96 -7.02
N VAL A 279 -6.07 -10.05 -7.60
CA VAL A 279 -6.90 -11.20 -8.02
C VAL A 279 -6.57 -12.44 -7.20
N GLY A 280 -7.38 -13.50 -7.35
CA GLY A 280 -7.17 -14.74 -6.58
C GLY A 280 -7.49 -14.59 -5.10
N ARG A 281 -8.53 -13.81 -4.78
CA ARG A 281 -9.08 -13.67 -3.42
C ARG A 281 -10.28 -14.59 -3.13
N SER A 282 -10.63 -15.45 -4.08
CA SER A 282 -11.63 -16.50 -3.92
C SER A 282 -11.02 -17.87 -4.30
N GLU A 283 -11.77 -18.95 -4.06
CA GLU A 283 -11.36 -20.31 -4.46
C GLU A 283 -11.37 -20.53 -5.99
N ARG A 284 -11.78 -19.52 -6.76
CA ARG A 284 -11.84 -19.55 -8.22
C ARG A 284 -10.44 -19.52 -8.81
N LYS A 285 -10.25 -20.21 -9.95
CA LYS A 285 -8.99 -20.11 -10.70
C LYS A 285 -8.84 -18.67 -11.16
N SER A 286 -7.66 -18.09 -10.90
CA SER A 286 -7.35 -16.71 -11.26
C SER A 286 -6.13 -16.65 -12.16
N PHE A 287 -6.13 -15.69 -13.07
CA PHE A 287 -5.14 -15.52 -14.12
C PHE A 287 -4.54 -14.12 -14.07
N CYS A 288 -3.24 -14.03 -14.30
CA CYS A 288 -2.52 -12.78 -14.51
C CYS A 288 -1.83 -12.82 -15.88
N PHE A 289 -2.28 -12.01 -16.81
CA PHE A 289 -1.73 -11.90 -18.16
C PHE A 289 -0.84 -10.67 -18.25
N LEU A 290 0.40 -10.87 -18.71
CA LEU A 290 1.38 -9.82 -18.93
C LEU A 290 1.56 -9.67 -20.44
N ILE A 291 1.11 -8.55 -21.01
CA ILE A 291 1.13 -8.30 -22.45
C ILE A 291 2.23 -7.30 -22.74
N THR A 292 3.28 -7.72 -23.44
CA THR A 292 4.41 -6.84 -23.79
C THR A 292 4.67 -6.82 -25.29
N GLN A 293 5.12 -5.67 -25.78
CA GLN A 293 5.73 -5.51 -27.11
C GLN A 293 7.27 -5.57 -27.05
N ASP A 294 7.84 -5.50 -25.86
CA ASP A 294 9.29 -5.53 -25.66
C ASP A 294 9.81 -6.97 -25.79
N THR A 295 10.70 -7.17 -26.76
CA THR A 295 11.36 -8.45 -27.02
C THR A 295 12.81 -8.46 -26.56
N SER A 296 13.23 -7.49 -25.73
CA SER A 296 14.58 -7.44 -25.17
C SER A 296 14.82 -8.60 -24.21
N GLU A 297 16.05 -9.13 -24.22
CA GLU A 297 16.43 -10.24 -23.34
C GLU A 297 16.31 -9.87 -21.85
N ALA A 298 16.58 -8.61 -21.51
CA ALA A 298 16.44 -8.10 -20.15
C ALA A 298 14.97 -8.12 -19.69
N SER A 299 14.05 -7.63 -20.52
CA SER A 299 12.61 -7.66 -20.23
C SER A 299 12.09 -9.09 -20.16
N GLU A 300 12.47 -9.96 -21.10
CA GLU A 300 12.05 -11.37 -21.09
C GLU A 300 12.52 -12.10 -19.84
N LYS A 301 13.80 -11.96 -19.46
CA LYS A 301 14.35 -12.56 -18.22
C LYS A 301 13.55 -12.12 -17.00
N ARG A 302 13.24 -10.82 -16.92
CA ARG A 302 12.52 -10.21 -15.80
C ARG A 302 11.07 -10.67 -15.71
N LEU A 303 10.31 -10.65 -16.82
CA LEU A 303 8.92 -11.10 -16.85
C LEU A 303 8.80 -12.62 -16.65
N LYS A 304 9.79 -13.40 -17.11
CA LYS A 304 9.87 -14.83 -16.86
C LYS A 304 10.16 -15.14 -15.40
N TYR A 305 11.08 -14.40 -14.76
CA TYR A 305 11.33 -14.48 -13.32
C TYR A 305 10.04 -14.19 -12.54
N PHE A 306 9.34 -13.10 -12.88
CA PHE A 306 8.05 -12.76 -12.26
C PHE A 306 6.96 -13.81 -12.46
N SER A 307 6.87 -14.40 -13.65
CA SER A 307 5.87 -15.44 -13.94
C SER A 307 6.12 -16.74 -13.17
N GLY A 308 7.38 -17.03 -12.84
CA GLY A 308 7.79 -18.22 -12.08
C GLY A 308 7.83 -18.05 -10.56
N CYS A 309 7.86 -16.80 -10.07
CA CYS A 309 8.04 -16.51 -8.64
C CYS A 309 6.76 -15.92 -8.01
N ASN A 310 6.29 -16.56 -6.93
CA ASN A 310 5.12 -16.08 -6.18
C ASN A 310 5.50 -15.21 -4.96
N ASP A 311 6.74 -15.30 -4.51
CA ASP A 311 7.26 -14.61 -3.35
C ASP A 311 7.55 -13.14 -3.69
N GLY A 312 6.86 -12.24 -2.99
CA GLY A 312 7.01 -10.80 -3.19
C GLY A 312 8.37 -10.27 -2.79
N PHE A 313 9.01 -10.85 -1.78
CA PHE A 313 10.32 -10.42 -1.29
C PHE A 313 11.43 -10.80 -2.26
N GLN A 314 11.40 -12.03 -2.79
CA GLN A 314 12.34 -12.44 -3.83
C GLN A 314 12.22 -11.58 -5.09
N LEU A 315 10.99 -11.21 -5.46
CA LEU A 315 10.75 -10.29 -6.57
C LEU A 315 11.29 -8.89 -6.30
N ALA A 316 11.07 -8.37 -5.08
CA ALA A 316 11.56 -7.07 -4.67
C ALA A 316 13.09 -7.02 -4.65
N GLU A 317 13.75 -8.06 -4.13
CA GLU A 317 15.21 -8.18 -4.09
C GLU A 317 15.81 -8.28 -5.50
N TYR A 318 15.22 -9.09 -6.37
CA TYR A 318 15.65 -9.19 -7.76
C TYR A 318 15.47 -7.87 -8.52
N ASP A 319 14.38 -7.14 -8.29
CA ASP A 319 14.14 -5.83 -8.90
C ASP A 319 15.15 -4.79 -8.39
N LEU A 320 15.46 -4.80 -7.09
CA LEU A 320 16.45 -3.93 -6.48
C LEU A 320 17.85 -4.17 -7.07
N GLN A 321 18.25 -5.43 -7.25
CA GLN A 321 19.54 -5.80 -7.85
C GLN A 321 19.62 -5.42 -9.34
N THR A 322 18.51 -5.44 -10.07
CA THR A 322 18.51 -5.21 -11.54
C THR A 322 18.26 -3.76 -11.94
N ARG A 323 17.52 -2.97 -11.13
CA ARG A 323 17.19 -1.56 -11.42
C ARG A 323 17.90 -0.56 -10.51
N GLY A 324 18.43 -1.01 -9.37
CA GLY A 324 19.02 -0.15 -8.35
C GLY A 324 17.97 0.56 -7.46
N PRO A 325 18.39 1.17 -6.34
CA PRO A 325 17.49 1.72 -5.32
C PRO A 325 16.70 2.97 -5.76
N GLY A 326 17.17 3.69 -6.79
CA GLY A 326 16.58 4.96 -7.24
C GLY A 326 15.16 4.85 -7.82
N ASP A 327 14.82 3.72 -8.46
CA ASP A 327 13.51 3.45 -9.05
C ASP A 327 12.50 2.91 -8.02
N PHE A 328 12.97 2.25 -6.95
CA PHE A 328 12.13 1.52 -6.00
C PHE A 328 11.38 2.43 -5.03
N LEU A 329 11.95 3.60 -4.73
CA LEU A 329 11.47 4.53 -3.71
C LEU A 329 10.59 5.67 -4.24
N GLY A 330 10.27 5.67 -5.55
CA GLY A 330 9.25 6.54 -6.14
C GLY A 330 9.34 8.01 -5.69
N VAL A 331 10.18 8.80 -6.37
CA VAL A 331 10.27 10.27 -6.22
C VAL A 331 10.75 10.72 -4.83
N ARG A 332 12.02 11.13 -4.76
CA ARG A 332 12.57 12.10 -3.79
C ARG A 332 11.87 12.07 -2.41
N GLN A 333 12.06 11.01 -1.64
CA GLN A 333 11.90 11.16 -0.20
C GLN A 333 13.00 12.11 0.29
N HIS A 334 12.65 13.40 0.40
CA HIS A 334 13.46 14.38 1.11
C HIS A 334 13.71 13.86 2.52
N GLY A 335 14.91 13.35 2.77
CA GLY A 335 15.31 12.87 4.09
C GLY A 335 16.27 11.69 4.09
N MET A 336 16.38 10.91 3.00
CA MET A 336 17.36 9.83 2.97
C MET A 336 18.78 10.39 2.88
N PRO A 337 19.71 9.96 3.75
CA PRO A 337 21.13 10.26 3.58
C PRO A 337 21.56 9.69 2.23
N GLN A 338 22.02 10.54 1.31
CA GLN A 338 22.84 10.05 0.22
C GLN A 338 24.17 9.66 0.84
N PHE A 339 24.47 8.37 0.90
CA PHE A 339 25.80 7.91 1.25
C PHE A 339 26.79 8.51 0.24
N GLU A 340 27.82 9.20 0.71
CA GLU A 340 28.85 9.76 -0.17
C GLU A 340 29.71 8.66 -0.83
N PHE A 341 29.82 7.50 -0.17
CA PHE A 341 30.70 6.40 -0.58
C PHE A 341 30.11 4.99 -0.42
N GLY A 342 28.89 4.86 0.12
CA GLY A 342 28.25 3.56 0.42
C GLY A 342 27.03 3.29 -0.46
N ASP A 343 26.70 2.02 -0.65
CA ASP A 343 25.51 1.57 -1.37
C ASP A 343 24.61 0.76 -0.42
N MET A 344 23.36 1.20 -0.24
CA MET A 344 22.41 0.55 0.69
C MET A 344 22.12 -0.92 0.35
N VAL A 345 22.33 -1.32 -0.90
CA VAL A 345 22.10 -2.66 -1.41
C VAL A 345 23.37 -3.50 -1.24
N GLU A 346 24.52 -2.99 -1.69
CA GLU A 346 25.79 -3.73 -1.59
C GLU A 346 26.30 -3.83 -0.14
N ASP A 347 26.08 -2.79 0.66
CA ASP A 347 26.55 -2.68 2.06
C ASP A 347 25.50 -3.13 3.09
N ALA A 348 24.44 -3.83 2.66
CA ALA A 348 23.35 -4.22 3.56
C ALA A 348 23.81 -5.02 4.79
N ASN A 349 24.83 -5.88 4.62
CA ASN A 349 25.42 -6.63 5.75
C ASN A 349 26.12 -5.71 6.76
N LEU A 350 26.79 -4.65 6.29
CA LEU A 350 27.46 -3.68 7.15
C LEU A 350 26.43 -2.84 7.93
N LEU A 351 25.31 -2.48 7.29
CA LEU A 351 24.18 -1.83 7.94
C LEU A 351 23.57 -2.71 9.03
N TYR A 352 23.43 -4.02 8.78
CA TYR A 352 22.92 -4.98 9.76
C TYR A 352 23.82 -5.07 11.00
N GLN A 353 25.14 -5.20 10.80
CA GLN A 353 26.13 -5.22 11.88
C GLN A 353 26.11 -3.92 12.68
N SER A 354 26.08 -2.77 12.00
CA SER A 354 26.05 -1.46 12.65
C SER A 354 24.82 -1.28 13.56
N ARG A 355 23.67 -1.85 13.15
CA ARG A 355 22.45 -1.83 13.96
C ARG A 355 22.55 -2.73 15.19
N GLU A 356 23.07 -3.95 15.03
CA GLU A 356 23.30 -4.86 16.17
C GLU A 356 24.26 -4.24 17.19
N ASP A 357 25.36 -3.65 16.74
CA ASP A 357 26.32 -2.94 17.59
C ASP A 357 25.65 -1.78 18.36
N ALA A 358 24.79 -1.01 17.68
CA ALA A 358 24.05 0.09 18.30
C ALA A 358 23.03 -0.41 19.35
N GLN A 359 22.30 -1.49 19.06
CA GLN A 359 21.35 -2.09 20.00
C GLN A 359 22.06 -2.67 21.23
N GLU A 360 23.19 -3.37 21.04
CA GLU A 360 24.01 -3.88 22.14
C GLU A 360 24.50 -2.74 23.05
N LEU A 361 25.02 -1.68 22.42
CA LEU A 361 25.50 -0.49 23.12
C LEU A 361 24.39 0.19 23.94
N LEU A 362 23.20 0.36 23.36
CA LEU A 362 22.05 0.95 24.06
C LEU A 362 21.49 0.05 25.17
N SER A 363 21.51 -1.27 24.99
CA SER A 363 21.05 -2.21 26.02
C SER A 363 21.88 -2.15 27.32
N GLY A 364 23.18 -1.84 27.19
CA GLY A 364 24.10 -1.70 28.31
C GLY A 364 24.27 -0.29 28.85
N ASP A 365 23.84 0.74 28.10
CA ASP A 365 24.03 2.16 28.41
C ASP A 365 23.18 3.10 27.54
N VAL A 366 21.88 3.16 27.82
CA VAL A 366 20.90 4.01 27.09
C VAL A 366 21.30 5.49 27.05
N LYS A 367 21.96 6.00 28.10
CA LYS A 367 22.37 7.41 28.19
C LYS A 367 23.72 7.70 27.54
N LEU A 368 24.42 6.66 27.07
CA LEU A 368 25.77 6.75 26.52
C LEU A 368 26.79 7.32 27.52
N ASP A 369 26.58 7.10 28.82
CA ASP A 369 27.42 7.62 29.90
C ASP A 369 28.84 7.02 29.89
N LYS A 370 28.98 5.77 29.43
CA LYS A 370 30.24 5.04 29.23
C LYS A 370 30.96 5.45 27.95
N THR A 371 30.26 6.08 27.01
CA THR A 371 30.81 6.56 25.72
C THR A 371 30.56 8.06 25.51
N PRO A 372 31.12 8.94 26.37
CA PRO A 372 30.80 10.37 26.38
C PRO A 372 31.18 11.09 25.08
N ARG A 373 32.24 10.67 24.38
CA ARG A 373 32.62 11.24 23.08
C ARG A 373 31.61 10.94 21.97
N LEU A 374 31.03 9.74 21.97
CA LEU A 374 29.98 9.38 21.02
C LEU A 374 28.72 10.20 21.29
N ARG A 375 28.37 10.36 22.57
CA ARG A 375 27.26 11.22 23.00
C ARG A 375 27.44 12.67 22.55
N GLU A 376 28.62 13.25 22.78
CA GLU A 376 28.94 14.61 22.35
C GLU A 376 28.87 14.77 20.82
N PHE A 377 29.40 13.80 20.07
CA PHE A 377 29.33 13.79 18.61
C PHE A 377 27.88 13.72 18.11
N LEU A 378 27.07 12.81 18.66
CA LEU A 378 25.66 12.67 18.27
C LEU A 378 24.85 13.94 18.55
N ILE A 379 25.07 14.56 19.72
CA ILE A 379 24.44 15.84 20.06
C ILE A 379 24.90 16.92 19.09
N HIS A 380 26.19 17.00 18.76
CA HIS A 380 26.71 18.03 17.87
C HIS A 380 26.21 17.89 16.43
N GLU A 381 26.25 16.68 15.85
CA GLU A 381 25.84 16.44 14.45
C GLU A 381 24.34 16.38 14.25
N TYR A 382 23.58 15.88 15.23
CA TYR A 382 22.16 15.63 15.08
C TYR A 382 21.28 16.54 15.94
N ALA A 383 21.81 17.55 16.65
CA ALA A 383 21.06 18.47 17.51
C ALA A 383 19.74 18.98 16.88
N GLU A 384 19.78 19.47 15.64
CA GLU A 384 18.60 20.01 14.94
C GLU A 384 17.56 18.94 14.58
N LYS A 385 17.96 17.67 14.48
CA LYS A 385 17.07 16.52 14.22
C LYS A 385 16.59 15.84 15.51
N ILE A 386 17.37 15.92 16.58
CA ILE A 386 17.06 15.33 17.90
C ILE A 386 15.85 16.03 18.55
N ASP A 387 15.65 17.33 18.35
CA ASP A 387 14.42 18.02 18.83
C ASP A 387 13.12 17.44 18.25
N ARG A 388 13.19 16.65 17.17
CA ARG A 388 12.04 15.93 16.58
C ARG A 388 11.91 14.48 17.04
N ILE A 389 12.91 13.95 17.73
CA ILE A 389 12.93 12.60 18.27
C ILE A 389 12.90 12.76 19.78
N GLN A 390 11.71 12.83 20.36
CA GLN A 390 11.57 12.67 21.81
C GLN A 390 11.99 11.25 22.17
N ILE A 391 13.24 11.09 22.59
CA ILE A 391 13.71 9.90 23.30
C ILE A 391 13.31 10.12 24.76
N GLY A 392 12.24 9.46 25.19
CA GLY A 392 11.73 9.51 26.55
C GLY A 392 10.24 9.34 26.57
#